data_AF-A0A941JNI8-F1
#
_entry.id   AF-A0A941JNI8-F1
#
_cell.length_a   1.000
_cell.length_b   1.000
_cell.length_c   1.000
_cell.angle_alpha   90.00
_cell.angle_beta   90.00
_cell.angle_gamma   90.00
#
_symmetry.space_group_name_H-M   'P 1'
#
loop_
_entity.id
_entity.type
_entity.pdbx_description
1 polymer ?
#
loop_
_entity_poly.entity_id
_entity_poly.type
_entity_poly.pdbx_seq_one_letter_code
_entity_poly.pdbx_strand_id
1 'polypeptide(L)' 'MSEYVKLKEAATAYNVHFRTILNWARTGKIKYIVTPSGVKHYQLPDREITGKKIIGYVRV' A
#
# COMPACT_ATOMS: atom_id res chain seq x y z
N MET A 1 -7.52 7.74 -11.29
CA MET A 1 -6.47 8.66 -10.83
C MET A 1 -5.66 7.90 -9.79
N SER A 2 -4.36 7.66 -10.01
CA SER A 2 -3.54 6.92 -9.05
C SER A 2 -3.27 7.80 -7.84
N GLU A 3 -3.92 7.50 -6.72
CA GLU A 3 -3.81 8.27 -5.49
C GLU A 3 -2.56 7.84 -4.70
N TYR A 4 -1.78 8.82 -4.22
CA TYR A 4 -0.55 8.62 -3.45
C TYR A 4 -0.76 9.02 -2.00
N VAL A 5 -0.63 8.06 -1.09
CA VAL A 5 -0.97 8.22 0.33
C VAL A 5 0.21 7.97 1.25
N LYS A 6 0.10 8.39 2.51
CA LYS A 6 1.17 8.16 3.49
C LYS A 6 1.34 6.68 3.77
N LEU A 7 2.52 6.31 4.30
CA LEU A 7 2.85 4.92 4.63
C LEU A 7 1.77 4.20 5.46
N LYS A 8 1.22 4.87 6.47
CA LYS A 8 0.18 4.28 7.34
C LYS A 8 -1.14 4.05 6.59
N GLU A 9 -1.54 5.01 5.76
CA GLU A 9 -2.75 4.90 4.95
C GLU A 9 -2.60 3.80 3.90
N ALA A 10 -1.43 3.71 3.25
CA ALA A 10 -1.09 2.61 2.36
C ALA A 10 -1.15 1.27 3.09
N ALA A 11 -0.54 1.16 4.27
CA ALA A 11 -0.57 -0.07 5.08
C ALA A 11 -2.01 -0.51 5.38
N THR A 12 -2.88 0.43 5.77
CA THR A 12 -4.31 0.17 5.98
C THR A 12 -5.02 -0.24 4.69
N ALA A 13 -4.75 0.43 3.57
CA ALA A 13 -5.40 0.15 2.30
C ALA A 13 -5.02 -1.21 1.70
N TYR A 14 -3.76 -1.62 1.87
CA TYR A 14 -3.28 -2.96 1.49
C TYR A 14 -3.57 -4.02 2.57
N ASN A 15 -4.06 -3.63 3.75
CA ASN A 15 -4.23 -4.49 4.92
C ASN A 15 -2.97 -5.28 5.29
N VAL A 16 -1.81 -4.61 5.29
CA VAL A 16 -0.52 -5.21 5.64
C VAL A 16 0.24 -4.32 6.61
N HIS A 17 1.23 -4.89 7.29
CA HIS A 17 2.12 -4.12 8.15
C HIS A 17 2.96 -3.12 7.33
N PHE A 18 3.27 -1.94 7.90
CA PHE A 18 4.03 -0.89 7.21
C PHE A 18 5.42 -1.34 6.73
N ARG A 19 6.06 -2.29 7.43
CA ARG A 19 7.32 -2.90 7.00
C ARG A 19 7.20 -3.63 5.66
N THR A 20 6.04 -4.23 5.39
CA THR A 20 5.75 -4.89 4.12
C THR A 20 5.70 -3.86 3.00
N ILE A 21 5.04 -2.72 3.21
CA ILE A 21 5.01 -1.61 2.23
C ILE A 21 6.43 -1.08 1.95
N LEU A 22 7.24 -0.88 2.99
CA LEU A 22 8.63 -0.44 2.84
C LEU A 22 9.46 -1.45 2.03
N ASN A 23 9.30 -2.74 2.32
CA ASN A 23 10.00 -3.78 1.57
C ASN A 23 9.53 -3.81 0.11
N TRP A 24 8.23 -3.71 -0.14
CA TRP A 24 7.66 -3.66 -1.48
C TRP A 24 8.18 -2.47 -2.28
N ALA A 25 8.24 -1.29 -1.69
CA ALA A 25 8.84 -0.11 -2.30
C ALA A 25 10.32 -0.31 -2.60
N ARG A 26 11.09 -0.93 -1.70
CA ARG A 26 12.50 -1.27 -1.92
C ARG A 26 12.69 -2.28 -3.06
N THR A 27 11.76 -3.23 -3.20
CA THR A 27 11.79 -4.24 -4.27
C THR A 27 11.15 -3.78 -5.58
N GLY A 28 10.63 -2.55 -5.65
CA GLY A 28 9.96 -2.02 -6.84
C GLY A 28 8.55 -2.56 -7.12
N LYS A 29 7.93 -3.26 -6.15
CA LYS A 29 6.55 -3.80 -6.29
C LYS A 29 5.47 -2.71 -6.22
N ILE A 30 5.76 -1.60 -5.55
CA ILE A 30 4.86 -0.45 -5.42
C ILE A 30 5.65 0.81 -5.73
N LYS A 31 5.04 1.73 -6.47
CA LYS A 31 5.62 3.04 -6.75
C LYS A 31 5.41 3.98 -5.57
N TYR A 32 6.38 4.84 -5.33
CA TYR A 32 6.26 5.92 -4.37
C TYR A 32 6.79 7.22 -4.98
N ILE A 33 6.26 8.34 -4.51
CA ILE A 33 6.78 9.67 -4.79
C ILE A 33 7.36 10.25 -3.50
N VAL A 34 8.34 11.12 -3.65
CA VAL A 34 8.91 11.88 -2.54
C VAL A 34 8.41 13.31 -2.68
N THR A 35 7.73 13.82 -1.65
CA THR A 35 7.30 15.22 -1.63
C THR A 35 8.50 16.15 -1.41
N PRO A 36 8.39 17.46 -1.72
CA PRO A 36 9.45 18.43 -1.45
C PRO A 36 9.88 18.46 0.03
N SER A 37 8.98 18.07 0.95
CA SER A 37 9.25 17.93 2.39
C SER A 37 10.04 16.64 2.75
N GLY A 38 10.42 15.81 1.78
CA GLY A 38 11.15 14.55 1.99
C GLY A 38 10.29 13.36 2.41
N VAL A 39 8.95 13.51 2.43
CA VAL A 39 8.04 12.44 2.87
C VAL A 39 7.71 11.52 1.70
N LYS A 40 7.75 10.20 1.95
CA LYS A 40 7.39 9.18 0.95
C LYS A 40 5.89 8.94 0.94
N HIS A 41 5.26 9.09 -0.22
CA HIS A 41 3.88 8.75 -0.47
C HIS A 41 3.80 7.56 -1.42
N TYR A 42 3.01 6.56 -1.09
CA TYR A 42 2.94 5.26 -1.77
C TYR A 42 1.67 5.17 -2.60
N GLN A 43 1.77 4.52 -3.75
CA GLN A 43 0.64 4.27 -4.62
C GLN A 43 -0.35 3.31 -3.96
N LEU A 44 -1.62 3.71 -3.91
CA LEU A 44 -2.72 2.83 -3.53
C LEU A 44 -2.90 1.68 -4.54
N PRO A 45 -3.37 0.50 -4.08
CA PRO A 45 -3.82 -0.50 -5.04
C PRO A 45 -4.97 0.09 -5.85
N ASP A 46 -5.05 -0.23 -7.14
CA ASP A 46 -6.24 0.09 -7.93
C ASP A 46 -7.44 -0.57 -7.24
N ARG A 47 -8.17 0.25 -6.48
CA ARG A 47 -9.41 -0.16 -5.84
C ARG A 47 -10.43 -0.24 -6.96
N GLU A 48 -10.51 -1.39 -7.62
CA GLU A 48 -11.80 -1.85 -8.11
C GLU A 48 -12.72 -1.86 -6.89
N ILE A 49 -13.66 -0.93 -6.87
CA ILE A 49 -14.62 -0.74 -5.79
C ILE A 49 -15.43 -2.03 -5.72
N THR A 50 -15.04 -2.98 -4.88
CA THR A 50 -15.86 -4.17 -4.62
C THR A 50 -15.64 -4.62 -3.20
N GLY A 51 -16.76 -4.71 -2.47
CA GLY A 51 -16.83 -4.78 -1.02
C GLY A 51 -15.92 -5.83 -0.37
N LYS A 52 -15.33 -5.42 0.75
CA LYS A 52 -14.97 -6.23 1.93
C LYS A 52 -14.72 -7.72 1.64
N LYS A 53 -13.63 -8.06 0.94
CA LYS A 53 -13.17 -9.44 0.80
C LYS A 53 -12.26 -9.79 1.99
N ILE A 54 -12.82 -10.47 2.99
CA ILE A 54 -12.07 -11.05 4.11
C ILE A 54 -11.30 -12.25 3.54
N ILE A 55 -10.00 -12.11 3.33
CA ILE A 55 -9.12 -13.21 2.92
C ILE A 55 -8.54 -13.82 4.20
N GLY A 56 -9.21 -14.84 4.73
CA GLY A 56 -8.67 -15.70 5.79
C GLY A 56 -7.73 -16.74 5.19
N TYR A 57 -6.54 -16.90 5.78
CA TYR A 57 -5.63 -17.99 5.40
C TYR A 57 -6.16 -19.31 5.99
N VAL A 58 -6.55 -20.25 5.12
CA VAL A 58 -6.78 -21.65 5.50
C VAL A 58 -5.45 -22.38 5.44
N ARG A 59 -5.06 -22.97 6.57
CA ARG A 59 -3.91 -23.87 6.70
C ARG A 59 -4.34 -25.25 6.17
N VAL A 60 -3.67 -25.73 5.13
CA VAL A 60 -3.74 -27.12 4.64
C VAL A 60 -2.58 -27.90 5.25
#